data_AF-A0A1M5RTM7-F1
#
_entry.id   AF-A0A1M5RTM7-F1
#
_cell.length_a   1.000
_cell.length_b   1.000
_cell.length_c   1.000
_cell.angle_alpha   90.00
_cell.angle_beta   90.00
_cell.angle_gamma   90.00
#
_symmetry.space_group_name_H-M   'P 1'
#
loop_
_entity.id
_entity.type
_entity.pdbx_description
1 polymer ?
#
loop_
_entity_poly.entity_id
_entity_poly.type
_entity_poly.pdbx_seq_one_letter_code
_entity_poly.pdbx_strand_id
1 'polypeptide(L)' 'MGVYYYKSEERLKMISKILEESKEPVKSKIMAEELGVSSKTIQRDIKKLRSTNQIIIGKLSKSGGYLKK' A
#
# COMPACT_ATOMS: atom_id res chain seq x y z
N MET A 1 11.30 -17.86 -2.50
CA MET A 1 10.44 -16.78 -1.99
C MET A 1 9.24 -17.40 -1.29
N GLY A 2 9.08 -17.18 0.02
CA GLY A 2 7.90 -17.63 0.76
C GLY A 2 6.72 -16.70 0.48
N VAL A 3 5.58 -17.26 0.08
CA VAL A 3 4.33 -16.50 -0.07
C VAL A 3 3.74 -16.36 1.33
N TYR A 4 3.89 -15.20 1.95
CA TYR A 4 3.35 -14.94 3.28
C TYR A 4 1.83 -14.68 3.18
N TYR A 5 1.03 -15.63 3.67
CA TYR A 5 -0.42 -15.47 3.79
C TYR A 5 -0.74 -14.57 5.00
N TYR A 6 -0.70 -13.25 4.79
CA TYR A 6 -1.07 -12.30 5.84
C TYR A 6 -2.59 -12.26 6.03
N LYS A 7 -3.02 -12.42 7.29
CA LYS A 7 -4.41 -12.13 7.70
C LYS A 7 -4.71 -10.66 7.37
N SER A 8 -5.94 -10.37 6.95
CA SER A 8 -6.30 -9.06 6.39
C SER A 8 -5.95 -7.87 7.28
N GLU A 9 -6.00 -8.01 8.60
CA GLU A 9 -5.64 -6.94 9.55
C GLU A 9 -4.13 -6.72 9.67
N GLU A 10 -3.34 -7.81 9.70
CA GLU A 10 -1.88 -7.73 9.77
C GLU A 10 -1.30 -7.12 8.49
N ARG A 11 -1.88 -7.49 7.34
CA ARG A 11 -1.53 -6.90 6.05
C ARG A 11 -1.77 -5.39 6.03
N LEU A 12 -2.90 -4.93 6.58
CA LEU A 12 -3.23 -3.51 6.67
C LEU A 12 -2.21 -2.74 7.54
N LYS A 13 -1.79 -3.33 8.66
CA LYS A 13 -0.74 -2.75 9.52
C LYS A 13 0.61 -2.67 8.80
N MET A 14 1.01 -3.72 8.10
CA MET A 14 2.24 -3.72 7.29
C MET A 14 2.19 -2.69 6.17
N ILE A 15 1.07 -2.60 5.46
CA ILE A 15 0.87 -1.60 4.41
C ILE A 15 1.02 -0.19 4.99
N SER A 16 0.40 0.10 6.14
CA SER A 16 0.54 1.39 6.82
C SER A 16 2.00 1.67 7.16
N LYS A 17 2.67 0.72 7.83
CA LYS A 17 4.06 0.87 8.26
C LYS A 17 5.00 1.13 7.07
N ILE A 18 4.88 0.36 6.00
CA ILE A 18 5.70 0.53 4.78
C ILE A 18 5.45 1.92 4.18
N LEU A 19 4.21 2.39 4.14
CA LEU A 19 3.91 3.71 3.58
C LEU A 19 4.35 4.88 4.48
N GLU A 20 4.39 4.69 5.80
CA GLU A 20 4.92 5.67 6.76
C GLU A 20 6.46 5.74 6.71
N GLU A 21 7.14 4.58 6.59
CA GLU A 21 8.60 4.51 6.48
C GLU A 21 9.11 4.94 5.09
N SER A 22 8.28 4.81 4.05
CA SER A 22 8.65 5.18 2.69
C SER A 22 8.56 6.69 2.48
N LYS A 23 9.72 7.32 2.23
CA LYS A 23 9.80 8.74 1.83
C LYS A 23 9.34 8.99 0.38
N GLU A 24 9.19 7.93 -0.40
CA GLU A 24 8.83 7.97 -1.82
C GLU A 24 7.55 7.16 -2.09
N PRO A 25 6.79 7.50 -3.16
CA PRO A 25 5.57 6.79 -3.51
C PRO A 25 5.85 5.32 -3.85
N VAL A 26 5.38 4.42 -2.98
CA VAL A 26 5.51 2.96 -3.17
C VAL A 26 4.55 2.49 -4.26
N LYS A 27 5.09 1.78 -5.26
CA LYS A 27 4.28 1.13 -6.29
C LYS A 27 3.51 -0.04 -5.68
N SER A 28 2.20 -0.07 -5.89
CA SER A 28 1.32 -1.17 -5.43
C SER A 28 1.71 -2.54 -5.97
N LYS A 29 2.44 -2.61 -7.11
CA LYS A 29 2.93 -3.87 -7.67
C LYS A 29 4.02 -4.49 -6.80
N ILE A 30 5.03 -3.71 -6.44
CA ILE A 30 6.15 -4.15 -5.58
C ILE A 30 5.60 -4.61 -4.23
N MET A 31 4.72 -3.81 -3.64
CA MET A 31 4.10 -4.13 -2.35
C MET A 31 3.25 -5.42 -2.41
N ALA A 32 2.65 -5.71 -3.55
CA ALA A 32 1.85 -6.91 -3.76
C ALA A 32 2.74 -8.16 -3.88
N GLU A 33 3.88 -8.04 -4.58
CA GLU A 33 4.89 -9.10 -4.69
C GLU A 33 5.49 -9.43 -3.32
N GLU A 34 5.87 -8.41 -2.55
CA GLU A 34 6.43 -8.57 -1.19
C GLU A 34 5.43 -9.21 -0.21
N LEU A 35 4.16 -8.81 -0.28
CA LEU A 35 3.12 -9.31 0.61
C LEU A 35 2.43 -10.59 0.09
N GLY A 36 2.86 -11.14 -1.05
CA GLY A 36 2.29 -12.36 -1.62
C GLY A 36 0.82 -12.26 -2.01
N VAL A 37 0.34 -11.07 -2.39
CA VAL A 37 -1.06 -10.82 -2.75
C VAL A 37 -1.19 -10.19 -4.13
N SER A 38 -2.42 -10.08 -4.64
CA SER A 38 -2.65 -9.34 -5.88
C SER A 38 -2.53 -7.83 -5.68
N SER A 39 -2.07 -7.09 -6.70
CA SER A 39 -2.06 -5.63 -6.66
C SER A 39 -3.47 -5.03 -6.46
N LYS A 40 -4.52 -5.74 -6.88
CA LYS A 40 -5.92 -5.36 -6.62
C LYS A 40 -6.26 -5.43 -5.13
N THR A 41 -5.74 -6.42 -4.41
CA THR A 41 -5.88 -6.55 -2.95
C THR A 41 -5.22 -5.37 -2.25
N ILE A 42 -3.97 -5.05 -2.61
CA ILE A 42 -3.25 -3.88 -2.06
C ILE A 42 -4.02 -2.58 -2.32
N GLN A 43 -4.52 -2.35 -3.53
CA GLN A 43 -5.31 -1.15 -3.83
C GLN A 43 -6.60 -1.07 -3.00
N ARG A 44 -7.30 -2.18 -2.79
CA ARG A 44 -8.49 -2.24 -1.92
C ARG A 44 -8.13 -1.94 -0.46
N ASP A 45 -7.02 -2.48 0.02
CA ASP A 45 -6.54 -2.28 1.38
C ASP A 45 -6.09 -0.84 1.63
N ILE A 46 -5.34 -0.24 0.70
CA ILE A 46 -4.98 1.18 0.73
C ILE A 46 -6.24 2.06 0.73
N LYS A 47 -7.24 1.73 -0.11
CA LYS A 47 -8.52 2.44 -0.11
C LYS A 47 -9.24 2.31 1.23
N LYS A 48 -9.25 1.13 1.84
CA LYS A 48 -9.84 0.87 3.16
C LYS A 48 -9.13 1.69 4.25
N LEU A 49 -7.81 1.70 4.26
CA LEU A 49 -7.00 2.48 5.20
C LEU A 49 -7.22 3.99 5.09
N ARG A 50 -7.38 4.48 3.85
CA ARG A 50 -7.74 5.88 3.59
C ARG A 50 -9.16 6.21 4.06
N SER A 51 -10.12 5.31 3.86
CA SER A 51 -11.49 5.48 4.34
C SER A 51 -11.62 5.46 5.86
N THR A 52 -10.75 4.72 6.56
CA THR A 52 -10.74 4.69 8.03
C THR A 52 -9.85 5.76 8.65
N ASN A 53 -9.28 6.68 7.86
CA ASN A 53 -8.36 7.72 8.29
C ASN A 53 -7.13 7.21 9.07
N GLN A 54 -6.84 5.90 8.97
CA GLN A 54 -5.71 5.24 9.63
C GLN A 54 -4.39 5.52 8.91
N ILE A 55 -4.46 6.10 7.71
CA ILE A 55 -3.29 6.59 7.02
C ILE A 55 -3.46 8.08 6.67
N ILE A 56 -2.58 8.91 7.22
CA ILE A 56 -2.34 10.29 6.79
C ILE A 56 -1.22 10.28 5.74
N ILE A 57 -1.45 9.74 4.53
CA ILE A 57 -0.50 9.92 3.42
C ILE A 57 -0.91 11.13 2.59
N GLY A 58 -0.03 12.12 2.57
CA GLY A 58 -0.06 13.23 1.63
C GLY A 58 -0.23 12.74 0.18
N LYS A 59 -1.28 13.23 -0.46
CA LYS A 59 -1.53 13.20 -1.91
C LYS A 59 -1.28 11.86 -2.60
N LEU A 60 -2.26 10.97 -2.49
CA LEU A 60 -2.56 10.01 -3.57
C LEU A 60 -2.95 10.82 -4.83
N SER A 61 -2.05 10.97 -5.80
CA SER A 61 -2.40 11.53 -7.10
C SER A 61 -3.23 10.50 -7.87
N LYS A 62 -4.47 10.87 -8.22
CA LYS A 62 -5.26 10.14 -9.19
C LYS A 62 -4.51 10.22 -10.53
N SER A 63 -4.42 9.07 -11.20
CA SER A 63 -3.95 8.91 -12.58
C SER A 63 -2.43 8.82 -12.75
N GLY A 64 -1.94 7.58 -12.89
CA GLY A 64 -1.09 7.15 -14.01
C GLY A 64 0.09 7.99 -14.50
N GLY A 65 0.73 8.83 -13.68
CA GLY A 65 1.89 9.61 -14.10
C GLY A 65 2.62 10.24 -12.92
N TYR A 66 3.94 9.99 -12.84
CA TYR A 66 4.81 10.63 -11.86
C TYR A 66 5.16 12.04 -12.34
N LEU A 67 4.98 13.06 -11.48
CA LEU A 67 5.60 14.38 -11.67
C LEU A 67 6.50 14.71 -10.48
N LYS A 68 7.72 15.06 -10.87
CA LYS A 68 8.91 15.42 -10.11
C LYS A 68 8.74 16.81 -9.48
N LYS A 69 9.35 17.04 -8.31
CA LYS A 69 9.99 18.31 -8.01
C LYS A 69 11.43 18.01 -7.62
#